data_AF-A0A5Q0SL45-F1
#
_entry.id   AF-A0A5Q0SL45-F1
#
_cell.length_a   1.000
_cell.length_b   1.000
_cell.length_c   1.000
_cell.angle_alpha   90.00
_cell.angle_beta   90.00
_cell.angle_gamma   90.00
#
_symmetry.space_group_name_H-M   'P 1'
#
loop_
_entity.id
_entity.type
_entity.pdbx_description
1 polymer ?
#
loop_
_entity_poly.entity_id
_entity_poly.type
_entity_poly.pdbx_seq_one_letter_code
_entity_poly.pdbx_strand_id
1 'polypeptide(L)'
;MLVQSSIFLGLFVEYKVHYVNYQSNSSLTALEIENVTKIFENDTFEYLVWYINLNYSYYYPPGINYDSIEFPKDFLYIPNVGSASLNRSVELELYNITNGVYVYRGVQNLTVGDYIVWIIYVNSSGVPSRIFLYQYIGEELISNTTYVLLSSNLINPHASIYFPSNVTLEQGRSVPLYVGDIFIFSSAGRLIEVTIGIGAISIIVILLFRKRGAS
;
A
#
# COMPACT_ATOMS: atom_id res chain seq x y z
N MET A 1 12.71 -25.68 -9.93
CA MET A 1 11.36 -25.71 -10.53
C MET A 1 10.91 -24.26 -10.56
N LEU A 2 10.83 -23.64 -11.74
CA LEU A 2 10.42 -22.23 -11.86
C LEU A 2 8.95 -22.15 -11.50
N VAL A 3 8.62 -21.50 -10.39
CA VAL A 3 7.24 -21.17 -10.05
C VAL A 3 6.83 -20.07 -11.04
N GLN A 4 6.01 -20.44 -12.01
CA GLN A 4 5.46 -19.47 -12.96
C GLN A 4 4.62 -18.47 -12.15
N SER A 5 5.00 -17.18 -12.18
CA SER A 5 4.23 -16.16 -11.49
C SER A 5 2.80 -16.16 -12.06
N SER A 6 1.80 -16.21 -11.19
CA SER A 6 0.39 -16.24 -11.61
C SER A 6 -0.18 -14.85 -11.87
N ILE A 7 0.64 -13.85 -12.21
CA ILE A 7 0.16 -12.52 -12.56
C ILE A 7 -0.36 -12.54 -14.00
N PHE A 8 -1.63 -12.18 -14.19
CA PHE A 8 -2.30 -12.14 -15.49
C PHE A 8 -3.18 -10.90 -15.62
N LEU A 9 -3.53 -10.55 -16.86
CA LEU A 9 -4.41 -9.42 -17.15
C LEU A 9 -5.79 -9.60 -16.50
N GLY A 10 -6.22 -8.62 -15.72
CA GLY A 10 -7.49 -8.66 -14.99
C GLY A 10 -7.40 -9.37 -13.64
N LEU A 11 -6.23 -9.83 -13.20
CA LEU A 11 -6.01 -10.27 -11.83
C LEU A 11 -6.41 -9.16 -10.86
N PHE A 12 -7.13 -9.50 -9.80
CA PHE A 12 -7.45 -8.53 -8.76
C PHE A 12 -7.44 -9.12 -7.35
N VAL A 13 -7.26 -8.22 -6.39
CA VAL A 13 -7.47 -8.46 -4.96
C VAL A 13 -8.32 -7.32 -4.40
N GLU A 14 -9.29 -7.67 -3.56
CA GLU A 14 -10.21 -6.72 -2.93
C GLU A 14 -10.18 -6.93 -1.41
N TYR A 15 -9.93 -5.85 -0.68
CA TYR A 15 -9.86 -5.84 0.77
C TYR A 15 -10.84 -4.86 1.37
N LYS A 16 -11.43 -5.27 2.50
CA LYS A 16 -12.03 -4.34 3.45
C LYS A 16 -10.93 -3.85 4.37
N VAL A 17 -10.76 -2.53 4.42
CA VAL A 17 -9.75 -1.86 5.24
C VAL A 17 -10.43 -1.20 6.43
N HIS A 18 -9.92 -1.45 7.61
CA HIS A 18 -10.35 -0.83 8.86
C HIS A 18 -9.16 -0.13 9.51
N TYR A 19 -9.18 1.19 9.53
CA TYR A 19 -8.19 2.04 10.15
C TYR A 19 -8.74 2.64 11.45
N VAL A 20 -7.91 2.68 12.49
CA VAL A 20 -8.18 3.35 13.76
C VAL A 20 -6.95 4.17 14.13
N ASN A 21 -7.16 5.46 14.41
CA ASN A 21 -6.16 6.34 15.02
C ASN A 21 -6.53 6.58 16.49
N TYR A 22 -5.66 6.16 17.40
CA TYR A 22 -5.91 6.25 18.83
C TYR A 22 -5.68 7.66 19.38
N GLN A 23 -4.81 8.46 18.76
CA GLN A 23 -4.54 9.83 19.20
C GLN A 23 -5.69 10.79 18.90
N SER A 24 -6.26 10.72 17.69
CA SER A 24 -7.42 11.52 17.32
C SER A 24 -8.77 10.85 17.63
N ASN A 25 -8.75 9.62 18.15
CA ASN A 25 -9.93 8.77 18.35
C ASN A 25 -10.82 8.71 17.10
N SER A 26 -10.19 8.59 15.93
CA SER A 26 -10.88 8.53 14.64
C SER A 26 -10.76 7.14 14.05
N SER A 27 -11.74 6.78 13.23
CA SER A 27 -11.74 5.50 12.52
C SER A 27 -12.24 5.66 11.12
N LEU A 28 -11.78 4.78 10.24
CA LEU A 28 -12.17 4.75 8.85
C LEU A 28 -12.32 3.31 8.39
N THR A 29 -13.37 3.07 7.62
CA THR A 29 -13.65 1.83 6.91
C THR A 29 -13.68 2.15 5.43
N ALA A 30 -12.94 1.36 4.67
CA ALA A 30 -12.81 1.53 3.23
C ALA A 30 -12.77 0.19 2.50
N LEU A 31 -12.92 0.25 1.18
CA LEU A 31 -12.50 -0.81 0.29
C LEU A 31 -11.22 -0.37 -0.41
N GLU A 32 -10.30 -1.31 -0.53
CA GLU A 32 -9.13 -1.19 -1.37
C GLU A 32 -9.15 -2.30 -2.41
N ILE A 33 -9.07 -1.92 -3.68
CA ILE A 33 -9.09 -2.85 -4.80
C ILE A 33 -7.84 -2.59 -5.62
N GLU A 34 -7.05 -3.64 -5.85
CA GLU A 34 -5.95 -3.59 -6.82
C GLU A 34 -6.30 -4.48 -8.01
N ASN A 35 -6.18 -3.96 -9.23
CA ASN A 35 -6.49 -4.70 -10.47
C ASN A 35 -5.42 -4.50 -11.52
N VAL A 36 -4.84 -5.60 -12.02
CA VAL A 36 -3.87 -5.58 -13.11
C VAL A 36 -4.59 -5.23 -14.42
N THR A 37 -4.24 -4.08 -14.99
CA THR A 37 -4.86 -3.53 -16.22
C THR A 37 -4.00 -3.72 -17.45
N LYS A 38 -2.69 -3.95 -17.28
CA LYS A 38 -1.77 -4.15 -18.39
C LYS A 38 -0.56 -4.97 -17.97
N ILE A 39 -0.07 -5.79 -18.89
CA ILE A 39 1.22 -6.50 -18.76
C ILE A 39 2.08 -6.05 -19.94
N PHE A 40 3.33 -5.69 -19.65
CA PHE A 40 4.30 -5.23 -20.63
C PHE A 40 5.31 -6.33 -20.95
N GLU A 41 5.95 -6.25 -22.11
CA GLU A 41 6.95 -7.23 -22.56
C GLU A 41 8.25 -7.23 -21.74
N ASN A 42 8.47 -6.21 -20.89
CA ASN A 42 9.66 -6.04 -20.06
C ASN A 42 9.47 -6.57 -18.62
N ASP A 43 8.57 -7.54 -18.42
CA ASP A 43 8.24 -8.13 -17.11
C ASP A 43 7.78 -7.12 -16.04
N THR A 44 7.18 -6.02 -16.49
CA THR A 44 6.44 -5.08 -15.64
C THR A 44 4.95 -5.19 -15.91
N PHE A 45 4.14 -4.80 -14.93
CA PHE A 45 2.69 -4.71 -15.09
C PHE A 45 2.17 -3.40 -14.51
N GLU A 46 1.09 -2.90 -15.10
CA GLU A 46 0.30 -1.79 -14.60
C GLU A 46 -0.87 -2.34 -13.80
N TYR A 47 -1.18 -1.70 -12.70
CA TYR A 47 -2.40 -1.98 -11.95
C TYR A 47 -3.04 -0.70 -11.44
N LEU A 48 -4.37 -0.73 -11.39
CA LEU A 48 -5.18 0.33 -10.79
C LEU A 48 -5.43 0.01 -9.33
N VAL A 49 -5.36 1.06 -8.50
CA VAL A 49 -5.72 0.98 -7.08
C VAL A 49 -6.91 1.90 -6.82
N TRP A 50 -8.04 1.33 -6.43
CA TRP A 50 -9.18 2.11 -5.95
C TRP A 50 -9.18 2.14 -4.43
N TYR A 51 -9.45 3.32 -3.90
CA TYR A 51 -9.75 3.51 -2.49
C TYR A 51 -11.15 4.11 -2.35
N ILE A 52 -12.04 3.36 -1.71
CA ILE A 52 -13.45 3.71 -1.56
C ILE A 52 -13.73 3.91 -0.08
N ASN A 53 -14.01 5.14 0.32
CA ASN A 53 -14.36 5.49 1.68
C ASN A 53 -15.81 5.10 1.96
N LEU A 54 -16.01 4.06 2.77
CA LEU A 54 -17.35 3.56 3.08
C LEU A 54 -18.05 4.38 4.16
N ASN A 55 -17.32 5.08 5.03
CA ASN A 55 -17.92 5.95 6.04
C ASN A 55 -18.62 7.16 5.42
N TYR A 56 -18.01 7.73 4.38
CA TYR A 56 -18.50 8.95 3.75
C TYR A 56 -19.06 8.73 2.35
N SER A 57 -19.14 7.48 1.89
CA SER A 57 -19.71 7.09 0.60
C SER A 57 -19.10 7.83 -0.60
N TYR A 58 -17.77 7.90 -0.67
CA TYR A 58 -17.06 8.49 -1.80
C TYR A 58 -15.80 7.70 -2.18
N TYR A 59 -15.29 7.92 -3.38
CA TYR A 59 -14.01 7.39 -3.82
C TYR A 59 -13.23 8.44 -4.61
N TYR A 60 -11.91 8.29 -4.65
CA TYR A 60 -11.04 9.10 -5.50
C TYR A 60 -10.87 8.42 -6.87
N PRO A 61 -10.47 9.15 -7.92
CA PRO A 61 -9.98 8.51 -9.14
C PRO A 61 -8.92 7.44 -8.79
N PRO A 62 -8.93 6.25 -9.43
CA PRO A 62 -7.96 5.23 -9.11
C PRO A 62 -6.53 5.71 -9.37
N GLY A 63 -5.61 5.34 -8.48
CA GLY A 63 -4.19 5.48 -8.72
C GLY A 63 -3.71 4.48 -9.78
N ILE A 64 -2.74 4.88 -10.60
CA ILE A 64 -2.08 4.00 -11.56
C ILE A 64 -0.68 3.70 -11.00
N ASN A 65 -0.39 2.43 -10.77
CA ASN A 65 0.89 1.96 -10.26
C ASN A 65 1.52 0.94 -11.22
N TYR A 66 2.83 0.74 -11.05
CA TYR A 66 3.63 -0.18 -11.85
C TYR A 66 4.49 -1.03 -10.95
N ASP A 67 4.61 -2.32 -11.25
CA ASP A 67 5.44 -3.24 -10.47
C ASP A 67 6.06 -4.32 -11.38
N SER A 68 7.02 -5.07 -10.83
CA SER A 68 7.67 -6.19 -11.52
C SER A 68 6.89 -7.49 -11.31
N ILE A 69 6.75 -8.28 -12.38
CA ILE A 69 6.04 -9.57 -12.35
C ILE A 69 6.75 -10.57 -11.41
N GLU A 70 8.08 -10.65 -11.49
CA GLU A 70 8.86 -11.61 -10.70
C GLU A 70 9.00 -11.19 -9.24
N PHE A 71 9.13 -9.88 -9.00
CA PHE A 71 9.37 -9.31 -7.68
C PHE A 71 8.44 -8.12 -7.41
N PRO A 72 7.12 -8.36 -7.26
CA PRO A 72 6.22 -7.29 -6.88
C PRO A 72 6.68 -6.70 -5.54
N LYS A 73 6.83 -5.37 -5.49
CA LYS A 73 7.17 -4.63 -4.27
C LYS A 73 5.94 -4.13 -3.55
N ASP A 74 4.99 -3.57 -4.28
CA ASP A 74 3.86 -2.83 -3.71
C ASP A 74 2.53 -3.56 -3.91
N PHE A 75 2.36 -4.27 -5.03
CA PHE A 75 1.13 -5.02 -5.30
C PHE A 75 0.91 -6.17 -4.29
N LEU A 76 -0.22 -6.23 -3.58
CA LEU A 76 -0.39 -7.05 -2.38
C LEU A 76 -0.19 -8.56 -2.59
N TYR A 77 -0.35 -9.05 -3.82
CA TYR A 77 -0.07 -10.44 -4.18
C TYR A 77 1.41 -10.83 -4.00
N ILE A 78 1.67 -12.02 -3.45
CA ILE A 78 3.01 -12.57 -3.21
C ILE A 78 3.19 -13.84 -4.04
N PRO A 79 3.88 -13.78 -5.20
CA PRO A 79 4.03 -14.95 -6.07
C PRO A 79 4.89 -16.09 -5.50
N ASN A 80 5.85 -15.78 -4.64
CA ASN A 80 6.84 -16.73 -4.14
C ASN A 80 6.67 -17.00 -2.63
N VAL A 81 5.49 -17.49 -2.25
CA VAL A 81 5.14 -17.81 -0.87
C VAL A 81 6.07 -18.89 -0.29
N GLY A 82 6.43 -18.74 0.98
CA GLY A 82 7.33 -19.65 1.69
C GLY A 82 8.81 -19.25 1.64
N SER A 83 9.17 -18.22 0.87
CA SER A 83 10.51 -17.62 0.92
C SER A 83 10.78 -17.08 2.32
N ALA A 84 12.01 -17.28 2.83
CA ALA A 84 12.41 -16.86 4.17
C ALA A 84 12.40 -15.33 4.35
N SER A 85 12.75 -14.60 3.31
CA SER A 85 12.60 -13.15 3.21
C SER A 85 11.99 -12.77 1.87
N LEU A 86 11.25 -11.66 1.86
CA LEU A 86 10.68 -11.05 0.66
C LEU A 86 11.17 -9.61 0.56
N ASN A 87 11.79 -9.29 -0.56
CA ASN A 87 12.24 -7.94 -0.88
C ASN A 87 11.08 -7.12 -1.45
N ARG A 88 10.28 -6.54 -0.55
CA ARG A 88 9.15 -5.65 -0.89
C ARG A 88 9.50 -4.19 -0.57
N SER A 89 8.54 -3.27 -0.66
CA SER A 89 8.72 -1.89 -0.15
C SER A 89 9.17 -1.87 1.31
N VAL A 90 8.72 -2.86 2.08
CA VAL A 90 9.22 -3.23 3.41
C VAL A 90 9.81 -4.63 3.33
N GLU A 91 11.00 -4.84 3.89
CA GLU A 91 11.54 -6.20 4.01
C GLU A 91 10.63 -7.03 4.93
N LEU A 92 10.15 -8.16 4.41
CA LEU A 92 9.28 -9.06 5.14
C LEU A 92 10.00 -10.38 5.40
N GLU A 93 10.04 -10.80 6.65
CA GLU A 93 10.60 -12.09 7.06
C GLU A 93 9.47 -13.09 7.34
N LEU A 94 9.67 -14.33 6.93
CA LEU A 94 8.75 -15.41 7.26
C LEU A 94 8.84 -15.72 8.76
N TYR A 95 7.80 -15.36 9.49
CA TYR A 95 7.72 -15.47 10.94
C TYR A 95 7.15 -16.82 11.40
N ASN A 96 6.14 -17.35 10.68
CA ASN A 96 5.50 -18.61 11.04
C ASN A 96 4.82 -19.27 9.83
N ILE A 97 4.63 -20.59 9.87
CA ILE A 97 3.75 -21.34 8.97
C ILE A 97 2.80 -22.17 9.82
N THR A 98 1.50 -22.00 9.66
CA THR A 98 0.50 -22.78 10.40
C THR A 98 -0.70 -23.08 9.52
N ASN A 99 -1.07 -24.36 9.41
CA ASN A 99 -2.23 -24.82 8.62
C ASN A 99 -2.26 -24.31 7.17
N GLY A 100 -1.10 -24.25 6.50
CA GLY A 100 -0.98 -23.77 5.12
C GLY A 100 -1.08 -22.24 4.96
N VAL A 101 -1.08 -21.49 6.07
CA VAL A 101 -0.95 -20.03 6.08
C VAL A 101 0.47 -19.63 6.44
N TYR A 102 1.05 -18.76 5.63
CA TYR A 102 2.39 -18.22 5.79
C TYR A 102 2.27 -16.82 6.40
N VAL A 103 2.89 -16.64 7.56
CA VAL A 103 2.85 -15.37 8.28
C VAL A 103 4.16 -14.66 8.09
N TYR A 104 4.10 -13.51 7.43
CA TYR A 104 5.24 -12.63 7.23
C TYR A 104 5.19 -11.46 8.21
N ARG A 105 6.35 -11.02 8.67
CA ARG A 105 6.50 -9.84 9.53
C ARG A 105 7.57 -8.92 8.96
N GLY A 106 7.29 -7.62 8.92
CA GLY A 106 8.26 -6.59 8.56
C GLY A 106 8.19 -5.40 9.50
N VAL A 107 9.27 -4.61 9.51
CA VAL A 107 9.30 -3.34 10.23
C VAL A 107 9.74 -2.25 9.27
N GLN A 108 8.92 -1.21 9.16
CA GLN A 108 9.21 -0.04 8.37
C GLN A 108 9.50 1.14 9.28
N ASN A 109 10.70 1.69 9.18
CA ASN A 109 11.05 2.90 9.91
C ASN A 109 10.62 4.13 9.10
N LEU A 110 9.84 5.01 9.72
CA LEU A 110 9.40 6.27 9.10
C LEU A 110 10.38 7.38 9.45
N THR A 111 10.68 7.53 10.73
CA THR A 111 11.65 8.48 11.29
C THR A 111 12.29 7.89 12.55
N VAL A 112 13.14 8.64 13.26
CA VAL A 112 13.75 8.17 14.51
C VAL A 112 12.68 7.98 15.57
N GLY A 113 12.40 6.73 15.92
CA GLY A 113 11.40 6.36 16.93
C GLY A 113 10.01 6.04 16.36
N ASP A 114 9.73 6.40 15.10
CA ASP A 114 8.45 6.15 14.46
C ASP A 114 8.57 4.99 13.48
N TYR A 115 7.73 3.96 13.65
CA TYR A 115 7.78 2.77 12.80
C TYR A 115 6.42 2.10 12.64
N ILE A 116 6.31 1.27 11.60
CA ILE A 116 5.17 0.38 11.39
C ILE A 116 5.63 -1.05 11.51
N VAL A 117 4.87 -1.86 12.23
CA VAL A 117 4.98 -3.32 12.17
C VAL A 117 3.94 -3.86 11.19
N TRP A 118 4.43 -4.56 10.18
CA TRP A 118 3.62 -5.28 9.19
C TRP A 118 3.48 -6.73 9.63
N ILE A 119 2.26 -7.27 9.62
CA ILE A 119 2.00 -8.71 9.80
C ILE A 119 1.02 -9.16 8.70
N ILE A 120 1.47 -10.07 7.84
CA ILE A 120 0.75 -10.48 6.63
C ILE A 120 0.48 -11.98 6.68
N TYR A 121 -0.78 -12.38 6.58
CA TYR A 121 -1.23 -13.77 6.57
C TYR A 121 -1.55 -14.21 5.15
N VAL A 122 -0.64 -14.94 4.51
CA VAL A 122 -0.70 -15.28 3.09
C VAL A 122 -1.11 -16.75 2.92
N ASN A 123 -2.06 -17.01 2.02
CA ASN A 123 -2.42 -18.38 1.68
C ASN A 123 -1.41 -19.01 0.70
N SER A 124 -1.54 -20.32 0.43
CA SER A 124 -0.67 -21.03 -0.52
C SER A 124 -0.74 -20.49 -1.95
N SER A 125 -1.82 -19.79 -2.31
CA SER A 125 -2.00 -19.16 -3.62
C SER A 125 -1.38 -17.78 -3.71
N GLY A 126 -0.66 -17.30 -2.70
CA GLY A 126 0.00 -15.98 -2.72
C GLY A 126 -0.88 -14.79 -2.39
N VAL A 127 -2.15 -15.01 -2.04
CA VAL A 127 -3.06 -13.93 -1.70
C VAL A 127 -3.07 -13.72 -0.18
N PRO A 128 -2.73 -12.51 0.31
CA PRO A 128 -2.97 -12.16 1.71
C PRO A 128 -4.44 -12.30 2.07
N SER A 129 -4.73 -13.11 3.08
CA SER A 129 -6.06 -13.23 3.67
C SER A 129 -6.35 -12.11 4.69
N ARG A 130 -5.30 -11.66 5.40
CA ARG A 130 -5.34 -10.57 6.37
C ARG A 130 -3.99 -9.86 6.43
N ILE A 131 -4.04 -8.55 6.66
CA ILE A 131 -2.85 -7.71 6.85
C ILE A 131 -3.10 -6.83 8.08
N PHE A 132 -2.11 -6.72 8.95
CA PHE A 132 -2.13 -5.81 10.09
C PHE A 132 -0.94 -4.86 10.00
N LEU A 133 -1.24 -3.56 10.11
CA LEU A 133 -0.26 -2.49 10.17
C LEU A 133 -0.43 -1.80 11.52
N TYR A 134 0.60 -1.86 12.35
CA TYR A 134 0.61 -1.21 13.66
C TYR A 134 1.64 -0.08 13.65
N GLN A 135 1.19 1.16 13.75
CA GLN A 135 2.06 2.32 13.74
C GLN A 135 2.38 2.77 15.18
N TYR A 136 3.66 2.97 15.45
CA TYR A 136 4.17 3.37 16.75
C TYR A 136 4.92 4.72 16.66
N ILE A 137 4.83 5.49 17.75
CA ILE A 137 5.73 6.62 18.06
C ILE A 137 6.42 6.26 19.37
N GLY A 138 7.72 5.97 19.31
CA GLY A 138 8.42 5.33 20.41
C GLY A 138 7.79 3.97 20.73
N GLU A 139 7.33 3.77 21.96
CA GLU A 139 6.63 2.54 22.39
C GLU A 139 5.10 2.66 22.32
N GLU A 140 4.56 3.83 21.97
CA GLU A 140 3.12 4.08 21.96
C GLU A 140 2.50 3.68 20.61
N LEU A 141 1.48 2.81 20.65
CA LEU A 141 0.68 2.47 19.48
C LEU A 141 -0.28 3.61 19.14
N ILE A 142 -0.06 4.29 18.03
CA ILE A 142 -0.86 5.46 17.61
C ILE A 142 -1.93 5.12 16.59
N SER A 143 -1.74 4.07 15.80
CA SER A 143 -2.75 3.63 14.83
C SER A 143 -2.66 2.13 14.50
N ASN A 144 -3.79 1.59 14.05
CA ASN A 144 -3.94 0.23 13.56
C ASN A 144 -4.72 0.25 12.25
N THR A 145 -4.16 -0.37 11.21
CA THR A 145 -4.88 -0.71 9.98
C THR A 145 -4.98 -2.21 9.83
N THR A 146 -6.21 -2.70 9.66
CA THR A 146 -6.48 -4.11 9.35
C THR A 146 -7.09 -4.24 7.97
N TYR A 147 -6.50 -5.08 7.12
CA TYR A 147 -7.05 -5.48 5.85
C TYR A 147 -7.64 -6.88 6.00
N VAL A 148 -8.84 -7.09 5.48
CA VAL A 148 -9.49 -8.39 5.40
C VAL A 148 -9.85 -8.64 3.96
N LEU A 149 -9.34 -9.74 3.40
CA LEU A 149 -9.65 -10.12 2.02
C LEU A 149 -11.15 -10.37 1.87
N LEU A 150 -11.77 -9.67 0.93
CA LEU A 150 -13.15 -9.90 0.53
C LEU A 150 -13.22 -10.84 -0.66
N SER A 151 -12.44 -10.56 -1.71
CA SER A 151 -12.50 -11.33 -2.94
C SER A 151 -11.19 -11.23 -3.74
N SER A 152 -10.93 -12.25 -4.55
CA SER A 152 -9.83 -12.28 -5.52
C SER A 152 -10.09 -13.38 -6.55
N ASN A 153 -9.79 -13.12 -7.81
CA ASN A 153 -9.89 -14.13 -8.88
C ASN A 153 -8.76 -15.18 -8.87
N LEU A 154 -7.74 -15.03 -8.03
CA LEU A 154 -6.76 -16.08 -7.75
C LEU A 154 -7.30 -17.17 -6.82
N ILE A 155 -8.31 -16.85 -6.00
CA ILE A 155 -8.94 -17.79 -5.08
C ILE A 155 -10.23 -18.34 -5.69
N ASN A 156 -11.04 -17.48 -6.29
CA ASN A 156 -12.27 -17.84 -6.97
C ASN A 156 -12.27 -17.24 -8.39
N PRO A 157 -12.03 -18.02 -9.45
CA PRO A 157 -11.96 -17.54 -10.83
C PRO A 157 -13.23 -16.82 -11.33
N HIS A 158 -14.37 -17.06 -10.68
CA HIS A 158 -15.66 -16.42 -11.00
C HIS A 158 -15.95 -15.19 -10.14
N ALA A 159 -15.04 -14.79 -9.25
CA ALA A 159 -15.18 -13.57 -8.50
C ALA A 159 -15.15 -12.35 -9.43
N SER A 160 -15.96 -11.35 -9.09
CA SER A 160 -15.96 -10.04 -9.72
C SER A 160 -15.68 -8.98 -8.67
N ILE A 161 -15.01 -7.90 -9.07
CA ILE A 161 -14.80 -6.74 -8.22
C ILE A 161 -16.16 -6.22 -7.76
N TYR A 162 -16.33 -6.03 -6.45
CA TYR A 162 -17.49 -5.35 -5.91
C TYR A 162 -17.22 -3.86 -5.80
N PHE A 163 -17.97 -3.07 -6.56
CA PHE A 163 -17.96 -1.61 -6.47
C PHE A 163 -19.31 -1.13 -5.92
N PRO A 164 -19.38 -0.51 -4.73
CA PRO A 164 -20.64 -0.07 -4.14
C PRO A 164 -21.37 0.92 -5.06
N SER A 165 -22.69 0.80 -5.20
CA SER A 165 -23.47 1.68 -6.09
C SER A 165 -23.78 3.06 -5.50
N ASN A 166 -23.63 3.22 -4.19
CA ASN A 166 -23.98 4.43 -3.45
C ASN A 166 -22.79 5.35 -3.20
N VAL A 167 -21.63 5.11 -3.85
CA VAL A 167 -20.45 5.97 -3.70
C VAL A 167 -20.32 6.95 -4.85
N THR A 168 -19.87 8.17 -4.55
CA THR A 168 -19.65 9.22 -5.53
C THR A 168 -18.18 9.52 -5.74
N LEU A 169 -17.79 9.87 -6.97
CA LEU A 169 -16.45 10.34 -7.25
C LEU A 169 -16.22 11.70 -6.60
N GLU A 170 -15.21 11.80 -5.74
CA GLU A 170 -14.77 13.07 -5.16
C GLU A 170 -13.97 13.85 -6.21
N GLN A 171 -14.56 14.92 -6.76
CA GLN A 171 -13.91 15.78 -7.76
C GLN A 171 -13.03 16.85 -7.12
N GLY A 172 -11.94 17.23 -7.77
CA GLY A 172 -11.09 18.36 -7.36
C GLY A 172 -10.16 18.08 -6.16
N ARG A 173 -10.17 16.86 -5.62
CA ARG A 173 -9.14 16.39 -4.69
C ARG A 173 -8.16 15.49 -5.43
N SER A 174 -6.87 15.70 -5.18
CA SER A 174 -5.82 14.78 -5.61
C SER A 174 -6.08 13.40 -5.02
N VAL A 175 -5.81 12.35 -5.81
CA VAL A 175 -5.77 10.96 -5.32
C VAL A 175 -4.88 10.96 -4.07
N PRO A 176 -5.30 10.35 -2.94
CA PRO A 176 -4.40 10.16 -1.82
C PRO A 176 -3.17 9.44 -2.37
N LEU A 177 -1.98 10.02 -2.17
CA LEU A 177 -0.72 9.39 -2.59
C LEU A 177 -0.62 8.05 -1.87
N TYR A 178 -0.87 6.99 -2.63
CA TYR A 178 -0.59 5.63 -2.21
C TYR A 178 0.89 5.40 -2.51
N VAL A 179 1.74 5.78 -1.57
CA VAL A 179 3.02 5.12 -1.41
C VAL A 179 2.71 3.91 -0.52
N GLY A 180 3.40 2.78 -0.65
CA GLY A 180 3.21 1.56 0.18
C GLY A 180 3.40 1.75 1.69
N ASP A 181 3.24 2.97 2.20
CA ASP A 181 3.55 3.48 3.53
C ASP A 181 2.36 4.35 3.99
N ILE A 182 1.35 3.73 4.61
CA ILE A 182 0.35 4.40 5.47
C ILE A 182 -0.63 5.35 4.76
N PHE A 183 -1.92 5.15 5.03
CA PHE A 183 -2.92 6.21 4.95
C PHE A 183 -2.57 7.34 5.92
N ILE A 184 -1.73 8.31 5.53
CA ILE A 184 -1.52 9.53 6.32
C ILE A 184 -2.76 10.41 6.14
N PHE A 185 -3.85 10.07 6.82
CA PHE A 185 -4.89 11.06 7.14
C PHE A 185 -4.36 11.95 8.27
N SER A 186 -3.39 12.81 7.96
CA SER A 186 -3.16 13.98 8.78
C SER A 186 -3.24 15.21 7.88
N SER A 187 -4.12 16.13 8.26
CA SER A 187 -4.10 17.51 7.77
C SER A 187 -2.72 18.17 7.96
N ALA A 188 -1.85 17.59 8.79
CA ALA A 188 -0.45 17.95 8.99
C ALA A 188 0.51 17.37 7.93
N GLY A 189 0.15 16.30 7.20
CA GLY A 189 0.99 15.70 6.15
C GLY A 189 1.26 16.67 4.98
N ARG A 190 0.31 17.57 4.70
CA ARG A 190 0.51 18.68 3.77
C ARG A 190 1.60 19.67 4.21
N LEU A 191 1.83 19.84 5.52
CA LEU A 191 2.88 20.75 5.99
C LEU A 191 4.27 20.16 5.81
N ILE A 192 4.42 18.84 5.95
CA ILE A 192 5.72 18.18 5.78
C ILE A 192 6.13 18.15 4.29
N GLU A 193 5.20 17.87 3.37
CA GLU A 193 5.47 17.92 1.92
C GLU A 193 5.80 19.34 1.43
N VAL A 194 5.08 20.36 1.92
CA VAL A 194 5.37 21.77 1.60
C VAL A 194 6.72 22.18 2.20
N THR A 195 7.09 21.68 3.38
CA THR A 195 8.38 22.03 4.01
C THR A 195 9.56 21.39 3.28
N ILE A 196 9.43 20.14 2.81
CA ILE A 196 10.49 19.46 2.02
C ILE A 196 10.61 20.10 0.64
N GLY A 197 9.50 20.44 -0.01
CA GLY A 197 9.49 21.16 -1.29
C GLY A 197 10.12 22.56 -1.21
N ILE A 198 9.77 23.34 -0.18
CA ILE A 198 10.36 24.67 0.05
C ILE A 198 11.84 24.55 0.45
N GLY A 199 12.22 23.53 1.23
CA GLY A 199 13.61 23.27 1.60
C GLY A 199 14.50 22.97 0.39
N ALA A 200 14.03 22.11 -0.52
CA ALA A 200 14.75 21.77 -1.76
C ALA A 200 14.88 22.98 -2.70
N ILE A 201 13.81 23.78 -2.85
CA ILE A 201 13.84 25.01 -3.66
C ILE A 201 14.81 26.03 -3.04
N SER A 202 14.84 26.16 -1.71
CA SER A 202 15.72 27.09 -1.01
C SER A 202 17.20 26.72 -1.19
N ILE A 203 17.55 25.43 -1.16
CA ILE A 203 18.91 24.94 -1.44
C ILE A 203 19.31 25.22 -2.88
N ILE A 204 18.42 24.97 -3.85
CA ILE A 204 18.67 25.26 -5.27
C ILE A 204 18.90 26.76 -5.49
N VAL A 205 18.07 27.63 -4.88
CA VAL A 205 18.21 29.08 -4.96
C VAL A 205 19.54 29.53 -4.34
N ILE A 206 19.90 29.04 -3.15
CA ILE A 206 21.19 29.37 -2.51
C ILE A 206 22.37 28.95 -3.40
N LEU A 207 22.34 27.77 -4.01
CA LEU A 207 23.40 27.29 -4.90
C LEU A 207 23.49 28.11 -6.18
N LEU A 208 22.37 28.55 -6.75
CA LEU A 208 22.34 29.41 -7.94
C LEU A 208 22.88 30.82 -7.67
N PHE A 209 22.59 31.40 -6.50
CA PHE A 209 23.14 32.70 -6.11
C PHE A 209 24.61 32.64 -5.69
N ARG A 210 25.05 31.54 -5.06
CA ARG A 210 26.47 31.33 -4.71
C ARG A 210 27.35 31.18 -5.95
N LYS A 211 26.82 30.61 -7.05
CA LYS A 211 27.55 30.50 -8.33
C LYS A 211 27.66 31.84 -9.09
N ARG A 212 26.75 32.80 -8.85
CA ARG A 212 26.78 34.14 -9.48
C ARG A 212 27.61 35.18 -8.72
N GLY A 213 27.94 34.94 -7.46
CA GLY A 213 28.82 35.82 -6.67
C GLY A 213 30.31 35.47 -6.77
N ALA A 214 30.68 34.46 -7.57
CA ALA A 214 32.05 33.98 -7.73
C ALA A 214 32.67 34.32 -9.10
N SER A 215 32.14 35.34 -9.79
CA SER A 215 32.72 35.93 -11.00
C SER A 215 33.25 37.33 -10.72
#